data_AF-A0A821PY49-F1
#
_entry.id   AF-A0A821PY49-F1
#
_cell.length_a   1.000
_cell.length_b   1.000
_cell.length_c   1.000
_cell.angle_alpha   90.00
_cell.angle_beta   90.00
_cell.angle_gamma   90.00
#
_symmetry.space_group_name_H-M   'P 1'
#
loop_
_entity.id
_entity.type
_entity.pdbx_description
1 polymer ?
#
loop_
_entity_poly.entity_id
_entity_poly.type
_entity_poly.pdbx_seq_one_letter_code
_entity_poly.pdbx_strand_id
1 'polypeptide(L)'
;LSLTLTISLAYAVKKMLKDNNLVRHLDACETLGNVTTICFDKTGILTTNGMTVVQVYVGEQHWKNIDNPVKAKEITIPANTKEIIIEGLSVNSNYSSELLSSTEKETLPKQVGNKTECGLLDFVGVLDGSYDEIRTRYPKEKFVHVYGFNSIRKNMSTVIRRPDSTIRMYTKGASEIVLKKCKTILNRNGEIIPFSTVDYDRLVQTFVESMALDGLRTICLAYRDFLPDKLPDWNDETSVVDQLTCICVCGIEDPVRPDVPDAIAKCRNAGITVRMVTGDNINTARSIALKCGIISHNDNALVLEGAEFNRRIRSTLNGEVEQNLFDKVWPHLRVLARSSPQTKYVLVRGIMASKINPTREVVAVTGSGTNDAPALKIADVAFAMIVKFLII
;
A
#
# COMPACT_ATOMS: atom_id res chain seq x y z
N LEU A 1 -3.82 25.46 43.42
CA LEU A 1 -4.37 24.31 42.65
C LEU A 1 -4.18 24.49 41.15
N SER A 2 -4.68 25.58 40.55
CA SER A 2 -4.48 25.88 39.11
C SER A 2 -3.01 25.90 38.69
N LEU A 3 -2.14 26.58 39.45
CA LEU A 3 -0.70 26.63 39.18
C LEU A 3 -0.04 25.24 39.21
N THR A 4 -0.44 24.39 40.15
CA THR A 4 0.06 23.01 40.28
C THR A 4 -0.30 22.17 39.06
N LEU A 5 -1.53 22.32 38.56
CA LEU A 5 -2.01 21.64 37.36
C LEU A 5 -1.24 22.09 36.12
N THR A 6 -1.05 23.40 35.96
CA THR A 6 -0.26 23.98 34.85
C THR A 6 1.19 23.51 34.88
N ILE A 7 1.84 23.48 36.05
CA ILE A 7 3.23 22.99 36.19
C ILE A 7 3.32 21.49 35.85
N SER A 8 2.35 20.69 36.30
CA SER A 8 2.30 19.26 36.03
C SER A 8 2.14 18.96 34.53
N LEU A 9 1.23 19.67 33.86
CA LEU A 9 1.04 19.56 32.40
C LEU A 9 2.28 20.02 31.63
N ALA A 10 2.91 21.13 32.04
CA ALA A 10 4.13 21.61 31.40
C ALA A 10 5.28 20.59 31.52
N TYR A 11 5.41 19.94 32.67
CA TYR A 11 6.39 18.87 32.87
C TYR A 11 6.09 17.65 31.98
N ALA A 12 4.82 17.23 31.91
CA ALA A 12 4.39 16.13 31.04
C ALA A 12 4.69 16.42 29.57
N VAL A 13 4.37 17.62 29.08
CA VAL A 13 4.63 18.07 27.70
C VAL A 13 6.12 18.08 27.39
N LYS A 14 6.97 18.54 28.32
CA LYS A 14 8.42 18.49 28.17
C LYS A 14 8.94 17.06 28.02
N LYS A 15 8.37 16.11 28.77
CA LYS A 15 8.71 14.69 28.66
C LYS A 15 8.23 14.10 27.32
N MET A 16 7.00 14.39 26.92
CA MET A 16 6.45 13.97 25.62
C MET A 16 7.30 14.48 24.45
N LEU A 17 7.78 15.73 24.51
CA LEU A 17 8.67 16.30 23.48
C LEU A 17 10.00 15.54 23.40
N LYS A 18 10.56 15.11 24.54
CA LYS A 18 11.77 14.27 24.57
C LYS A 18 11.53 12.91 23.91
N ASP A 19 10.32 12.39 24.01
CA ASP A 19 9.87 11.15 23.36
C ASP A 19 9.38 11.39 21.90
N ASN A 20 9.74 12.54 21.30
CA ASN A 20 9.37 12.97 19.94
C ASN A 20 7.87 13.26 19.71
N ASN A 21 7.09 13.46 20.78
CA ASN A 21 5.68 13.87 20.71
C ASN A 21 5.54 15.37 21.02
N LEU A 22 5.43 16.19 19.97
CA LEU A 22 5.21 17.63 20.11
C LEU A 22 3.74 17.94 20.40
N VAL A 23 3.47 18.50 21.58
CA VAL A 23 2.14 18.96 21.97
C VAL A 23 1.97 20.45 21.64
N ARG A 24 0.96 20.80 20.84
CA ARG A 24 0.66 22.20 20.47
C ARG A 24 -0.29 22.89 21.45
N HIS A 25 -1.21 22.15 22.04
CA HIS A 25 -2.23 22.64 22.97
C HIS A 25 -2.16 21.83 24.27
N LEU A 26 -1.99 22.52 25.41
CA LEU A 26 -1.72 21.86 26.71
C LEU A 26 -2.91 21.02 27.22
N ASP A 27 -4.13 21.46 26.92
CA ASP A 27 -5.39 20.77 27.21
C ASP A 27 -5.48 19.41 26.50
N ALA A 28 -4.87 19.26 25.32
CA ALA A 28 -4.84 17.98 24.61
C ALA A 28 -4.18 16.86 25.43
N CYS A 29 -3.24 17.17 26.32
CA CYS A 29 -2.63 16.17 27.21
C CYS A 29 -3.63 15.59 28.21
N GLU A 30 -4.54 16.41 28.73
CA GLU A 30 -5.59 15.97 29.66
C GLU A 30 -6.68 15.22 28.90
N THR A 31 -7.16 15.77 27.78
CA THR A 31 -8.20 15.15 26.95
C THR A 31 -7.79 13.77 26.45
N LEU A 32 -6.50 13.56 26.14
CA LEU A 32 -5.97 12.26 25.71
C LEU A 32 -6.21 11.15 26.75
N GLY A 33 -6.17 11.48 28.04
CA GLY A 33 -6.45 10.52 29.12
C GLY A 33 -7.89 10.03 29.16
N ASN A 34 -8.82 10.75 28.52
CA ASN A 34 -10.25 10.43 28.48
C ASN A 34 -10.71 9.83 27.14
N VAL A 35 -9.79 9.58 26.20
CA VAL A 35 -10.12 9.07 24.87
C VAL A 35 -10.79 7.70 24.96
N THR A 36 -11.96 7.58 24.35
CA THR A 36 -12.73 6.31 24.28
C THR A 36 -12.58 5.63 22.92
N THR A 37 -12.25 6.40 21.88
CA THR A 37 -12.07 5.88 20.52
C THR A 37 -10.95 6.59 19.77
N ILE A 38 -10.22 5.83 18.96
CA ILE A 38 -9.21 6.36 18.04
C ILE A 38 -9.53 5.94 16.62
N CYS A 39 -9.64 6.93 15.73
CA CYS A 39 -9.75 6.74 14.29
C CYS A 39 -8.38 6.92 13.64
N PHE A 40 -7.76 5.81 13.24
CA PHE A 40 -6.49 5.80 12.55
C PHE A 40 -6.66 5.87 11.03
N ASP A 41 -5.88 6.71 10.36
CA ASP A 41 -5.62 6.51 8.92
C ASP A 41 -4.69 5.31 8.74
N LYS A 42 -4.67 4.71 7.54
CA LYS A 42 -3.84 3.51 7.29
C LYS A 42 -2.42 3.88 6.86
N THR A 43 -2.29 4.65 5.78
CA THR A 43 -1.02 4.87 5.07
C THR A 43 -0.12 5.79 5.87
N GLY A 44 1.09 5.33 6.17
CA GLY A 44 2.07 6.12 6.94
C GLY A 44 1.82 6.23 8.44
N ILE A 45 0.61 5.87 8.91
CA ILE A 45 0.28 5.74 10.33
C ILE A 45 0.48 4.29 10.79
N LEU A 46 -0.44 3.40 10.40
CA LEU A 46 -0.39 1.97 10.74
C LEU A 46 0.62 1.19 9.91
N THR A 47 0.92 1.72 8.72
CA THR A 47 1.81 1.12 7.73
C THR A 47 3.03 2.01 7.50
N THR A 48 4.10 1.43 6.98
CA THR A 48 5.40 2.12 6.84
C THR A 48 5.40 3.21 5.75
N ASN A 49 4.41 3.22 4.86
CA ASN A 49 4.38 4.04 3.64
C ASN A 49 5.58 3.72 2.71
N GLY A 50 5.96 2.44 2.70
CA GLY A 50 7.03 1.88 1.89
C GLY A 50 6.55 0.57 1.26
N MET A 51 6.22 0.61 -0.03
CA MET A 51 5.68 -0.57 -0.71
C MET A 51 6.75 -1.64 -0.85
N THR A 52 6.43 -2.89 -0.56
CA THR A 52 7.37 -4.02 -0.59
C THR A 52 6.73 -5.18 -1.33
N VAL A 53 7.52 -5.94 -2.11
CA VAL A 53 7.03 -7.20 -2.70
C VAL A 53 7.03 -8.26 -1.60
N VAL A 54 5.87 -8.79 -1.29
CA VAL A 54 5.68 -9.82 -0.24
C VAL A 54 5.35 -11.19 -0.81
N GLN A 55 4.86 -11.25 -2.04
CA GLN A 55 4.62 -12.50 -2.76
C GLN A 55 5.10 -12.39 -4.20
N VAL A 56 5.57 -13.49 -4.78
CA VAL A 56 5.93 -13.56 -6.20
C VAL A 56 5.54 -14.91 -6.78
N TYR A 57 4.91 -14.88 -7.95
CA TYR A 57 4.69 -16.05 -8.80
C TYR A 57 5.67 -16.01 -9.98
N VAL A 58 6.48 -17.05 -10.13
CA VAL A 58 7.49 -17.19 -11.18
C VAL A 58 7.80 -18.67 -11.41
N GLY A 59 7.93 -19.09 -12.67
CA GLY A 59 8.34 -20.45 -13.02
C GLY A 59 7.44 -21.54 -12.42
N GLU A 60 6.12 -21.34 -12.48
CA GLU A 60 5.07 -22.23 -11.90
C GLU A 60 5.08 -22.34 -10.37
N GLN A 61 5.84 -21.49 -9.68
CA GLN A 61 5.94 -21.50 -8.23
C GLN A 61 5.44 -20.18 -7.63
N HIS A 62 4.81 -20.28 -6.46
CA HIS A 62 4.30 -19.13 -5.71
C HIS A 62 5.02 -19.03 -4.36
N TRP A 63 5.81 -17.99 -4.22
CA TRP A 63 6.57 -17.68 -3.01
C TRP A 63 5.82 -16.63 -2.19
N LYS A 64 5.71 -16.86 -0.87
CA LYS A 64 4.97 -15.97 0.05
C LYS A 64 5.83 -15.52 1.23
N ASN A 65 5.61 -14.29 1.68
CA ASN A 65 6.34 -13.61 2.76
C ASN A 65 7.83 -13.44 2.45
N ILE A 66 8.13 -13.01 1.22
CA ILE A 66 9.50 -12.82 0.73
C ILE A 66 10.16 -11.54 1.26
N ASP A 67 9.39 -10.71 1.96
CA ASP A 67 9.87 -9.59 2.78
C ASP A 67 10.63 -10.06 4.02
N ASN A 68 10.48 -11.32 4.42
CA ASN A 68 11.31 -11.94 5.45
C ASN A 68 12.63 -12.44 4.83
N PRO A 69 13.81 -11.98 5.32
CA PRO A 69 15.12 -12.37 4.78
C PRO A 69 15.39 -13.88 4.79
N VAL A 70 14.78 -14.64 5.70
CA VAL A 70 14.94 -16.10 5.75
C VAL A 70 14.20 -16.75 4.60
N LYS A 71 12.95 -16.36 4.37
CA LYS A 71 12.11 -16.89 3.28
C LYS A 71 12.54 -16.39 1.91
N ALA A 72 13.08 -15.17 1.84
CA ALA A 72 13.70 -14.65 0.63
C ALA A 72 14.78 -15.59 0.08
N LYS A 73 15.59 -16.20 0.94
CA LYS A 73 16.66 -17.13 0.56
C LYS A 73 16.16 -18.49 0.06
N GLU A 74 14.89 -18.83 0.32
CA GLU A 74 14.27 -20.07 -0.17
C GLU A 74 13.90 -19.97 -1.66
N ILE A 75 13.80 -18.75 -2.19
CA ILE A 75 13.41 -18.49 -3.58
C ILE A 75 14.40 -19.15 -4.53
N THR A 76 13.93 -20.18 -5.23
CA THR A 76 14.71 -20.91 -6.22
C THR A 76 14.23 -20.54 -7.61
N ILE A 77 14.98 -19.68 -8.30
CA ILE A 77 14.70 -19.24 -9.68
C ILE A 77 15.94 -19.52 -10.54
N PRO A 78 15.77 -20.06 -11.77
CA PRO A 78 16.87 -20.20 -12.73
C PRO A 78 17.61 -18.88 -12.98
N ALA A 79 18.93 -18.95 -13.19
CA ALA A 79 19.78 -17.77 -13.36
C ALA A 79 19.33 -16.88 -14.55
N ASN A 80 18.96 -17.50 -15.67
CA ASN A 80 18.42 -16.80 -16.84
C ASN A 80 17.12 -16.03 -16.51
N THR A 81 16.18 -16.63 -15.80
CA THR A 81 14.93 -15.97 -15.40
C THR A 81 15.19 -14.85 -14.40
N LYS A 82 16.11 -15.08 -13.45
CA LYS A 82 16.54 -14.07 -12.47
C LYS A 82 17.11 -12.83 -13.15
N GLU A 83 18.01 -13.01 -14.13
CA GLU A 83 18.56 -11.91 -14.93
C GLU A 83 17.48 -11.13 -15.70
N ILE A 84 16.49 -11.82 -16.29
CA ILE A 84 15.38 -11.17 -17.01
C ILE A 84 14.52 -10.32 -16.06
N ILE A 85 14.24 -10.81 -14.85
CA ILE A 85 13.49 -10.06 -13.83
C ILE A 85 14.28 -8.82 -13.40
N ILE A 86 15.57 -9.00 -13.07
CA ILE A 86 16.45 -7.91 -12.63
C ILE A 86 16.56 -6.84 -13.72
N GLU A 87 16.81 -7.22 -14.97
CA GLU A 87 16.87 -6.28 -16.10
C GLU A 87 15.52 -5.56 -16.27
N GLY A 88 14.43 -6.32 -16.34
CA GLY A 88 13.09 -5.80 -16.59
C GLY A 88 12.59 -4.82 -15.52
N LEU A 89 12.73 -5.15 -14.23
CA LEU A 89 12.31 -4.26 -13.15
C LEU A 89 13.15 -2.98 -13.08
N SER A 90 14.45 -3.08 -13.39
CA SER A 90 15.38 -1.95 -13.34
C SER A 90 15.14 -0.93 -14.47
N VAL A 91 14.92 -1.41 -15.70
CA VAL A 91 14.71 -0.54 -16.87
C VAL A 91 13.25 -0.11 -17.07
N ASN A 92 12.29 -0.95 -16.65
CA ASN A 92 10.86 -0.64 -16.75
C ASN A 92 10.35 0.14 -15.53
N SER A 93 11.22 0.83 -14.79
CA SER A 93 10.84 1.71 -13.69
C SER A 93 11.30 3.12 -13.99
N ASN A 94 10.54 4.14 -13.54
CA ASN A 94 11.00 5.51 -13.70
C ASN A 94 12.34 5.68 -12.97
N TYR A 95 13.29 6.35 -13.61
CA TYR A 95 14.64 6.56 -13.05
C TYR A 95 14.62 7.58 -11.91
N SER A 96 13.52 8.34 -11.73
CA SER A 96 13.28 9.12 -10.52
C SER A 96 12.84 8.28 -9.32
N SER A 97 12.53 6.99 -9.52
CA SER A 97 12.25 6.05 -8.45
C SER A 97 13.56 5.46 -7.95
N GLU A 98 13.90 5.77 -6.70
CA GLU A 98 15.20 5.47 -6.08
C GLU A 98 15.01 4.91 -4.66
N LEU A 99 15.93 4.04 -4.26
CA LEU A 99 16.06 3.54 -2.90
C LEU A 99 17.26 4.22 -2.26
N LEU A 100 16.99 5.06 -1.27
CA LEU A 100 18.05 5.68 -0.45
C LEU A 100 18.36 4.77 0.73
N SER A 101 19.64 4.68 1.08
CA SER A 101 20.09 3.93 2.26
C SER A 101 19.34 4.39 3.51
N SER A 102 18.85 3.43 4.29
CA SER A 102 18.19 3.71 5.55
C SER A 102 19.21 4.17 6.60
N THR A 103 18.77 5.05 7.49
CA THR A 103 19.49 5.28 8.77
C THR A 103 19.28 4.06 9.67
N GLU A 104 20.20 3.79 10.61
CA GLU A 104 20.22 2.61 11.49
C GLU A 104 18.91 2.27 12.23
N LYS A 105 17.91 3.16 12.24
CA LYS A 105 16.61 2.98 12.91
C LYS A 105 15.46 2.53 11.99
N GLU A 106 15.62 2.58 10.67
CA GLU A 106 14.55 2.24 9.72
C GLU A 106 14.75 0.83 9.15
N THR A 107 13.71 0.00 9.23
CA THR A 107 13.73 -1.39 8.76
C THR A 107 13.64 -1.53 7.24
N LEU A 108 13.24 -0.47 6.53
CA LEU A 108 13.11 -0.43 5.07
C LEU A 108 13.88 0.75 4.50
N PRO A 109 14.45 0.62 3.28
CA PRO A 109 15.11 1.72 2.61
C PRO A 109 14.13 2.87 2.33
N LYS A 110 14.63 4.10 2.36
CA LYS A 110 13.79 5.27 2.09
C LYS A 110 13.50 5.36 0.60
N GLN A 111 12.22 5.19 0.26
CA GLN A 111 11.75 5.20 -1.12
C GLN A 111 11.45 6.63 -1.61
N VAL A 112 12.09 7.05 -2.70
CA VAL A 112 11.82 8.32 -3.41
C VAL A 112 11.20 8.02 -4.77
N GLY A 113 10.19 8.79 -5.19
CA GLY A 113 9.47 8.57 -6.45
C GLY A 113 8.23 7.69 -6.27
N ASN A 114 7.92 6.87 -7.29
CA ASN A 114 6.73 6.02 -7.24
C ASN A 114 6.99 4.82 -6.31
N LYS A 115 6.30 4.78 -5.17
CA LYS A 115 6.45 3.74 -4.15
C LYS A 115 6.29 2.31 -4.70
N THR A 116 5.37 2.08 -5.64
CA THR A 116 5.18 0.74 -6.24
C THR A 116 6.42 0.30 -7.02
N GLU A 117 7.03 1.23 -7.74
CA GLU A 117 8.28 0.96 -8.45
C GLU A 117 9.44 0.78 -7.49
N CYS A 118 9.55 1.60 -6.44
CA CYS A 118 10.56 1.42 -5.41
C CYS A 118 10.47 0.02 -4.76
N GLY A 119 9.26 -0.47 -4.46
CA GLY A 119 9.09 -1.83 -3.94
C GLY A 119 9.53 -2.92 -4.92
N LEU A 120 9.31 -2.72 -6.22
CA LEU A 120 9.82 -3.63 -7.26
C LEU A 120 11.35 -3.55 -7.41
N LEU A 121 11.95 -2.37 -7.26
CA LEU A 121 13.39 -2.19 -7.25
C LEU A 121 14.02 -2.80 -6.00
N ASP A 122 13.33 -2.77 -4.86
CA ASP A 122 13.78 -3.41 -3.62
C ASP A 122 13.83 -4.93 -3.79
N PHE A 123 12.84 -5.48 -4.51
CA PHE A 123 12.83 -6.89 -4.88
C PHE A 123 13.99 -7.31 -5.80
N VAL A 124 14.60 -6.39 -6.56
CA VAL A 124 15.85 -6.67 -7.30
C VAL A 124 16.98 -7.02 -6.33
N GLY A 125 17.08 -6.33 -5.20
CA GLY A 125 18.05 -6.62 -4.14
C GLY A 125 17.78 -7.95 -3.42
N VAL A 126 16.50 -8.31 -3.24
CA VAL A 126 16.09 -9.63 -2.73
C VAL A 126 16.56 -10.76 -3.65
N LEU A 127 16.64 -10.50 -4.96
CA LEU A 127 17.22 -11.38 -5.96
C LEU A 127 18.74 -11.14 -6.13
N ASP A 128 19.48 -10.69 -5.13
CA ASP A 128 20.94 -10.45 -5.20
C ASP A 128 21.39 -9.61 -6.43
N GLY A 129 20.51 -8.76 -6.96
CA GLY A 129 20.76 -7.91 -8.11
C GLY A 129 21.00 -6.46 -7.71
N SER A 130 21.68 -5.71 -8.58
CA SER A 130 21.84 -4.27 -8.46
C SER A 130 21.12 -3.56 -9.59
N TYR A 131 20.05 -2.83 -9.27
CA TYR A 131 19.35 -2.05 -10.29
C TYR A 131 20.21 -0.88 -10.80
N ASP A 132 21.11 -0.33 -9.98
CA ASP A 132 22.03 0.74 -10.36
C ASP A 132 23.03 0.28 -11.44
N GLU A 133 23.52 -0.95 -11.35
CA GLU A 133 24.39 -1.53 -12.38
C GLU A 133 23.66 -1.66 -13.73
N ILE A 134 22.41 -2.14 -13.69
CA ILE A 134 21.58 -2.25 -14.90
C ILE A 134 21.28 -0.86 -15.49
N ARG A 135 20.92 0.12 -14.65
CA ARG A 135 20.65 1.49 -15.08
C ARG A 135 21.90 2.19 -15.64
N THR A 136 23.09 1.85 -15.13
CA THR A 136 24.37 2.30 -15.70
C THR A 136 24.61 1.72 -17.09
N ARG A 137 24.27 0.44 -17.30
CA ARG A 137 24.37 -0.24 -18.60
C ARG A 137 23.39 0.33 -19.62
N TYR A 138 22.16 0.58 -19.18
CA TYR A 138 21.06 1.12 -19.97
C TYR A 138 20.60 2.48 -19.43
N PRO A 139 21.36 3.56 -19.64
CA PRO A 139 20.93 4.89 -19.24
C PRO A 139 19.71 5.33 -20.07
N LYS A 140 18.89 6.24 -19.50
CA LYS A 140 17.59 6.65 -20.08
C LYS A 140 17.69 7.16 -21.52
N GLU A 141 18.83 7.76 -21.90
CA GLU A 141 19.10 8.30 -23.24
C GLU A 141 19.26 7.20 -24.30
N LYS A 142 19.54 5.96 -23.89
CA LYS A 142 19.66 4.81 -24.79
C LYS A 142 18.34 4.06 -24.99
N PHE A 143 17.26 4.48 -24.34
CA PHE A 143 15.95 3.86 -24.56
C PHE A 143 15.47 4.14 -25.98
N VAL A 144 15.01 3.09 -26.66
CA VAL A 144 14.47 3.19 -28.02
C VAL A 144 13.10 3.89 -27.98
N HIS A 145 12.27 3.51 -27.02
CA HIS A 145 10.95 4.09 -26.82
C HIS A 145 10.45 3.83 -25.40
N VAL A 146 9.59 4.72 -24.88
CA VAL A 146 8.97 4.57 -23.56
C VAL A 146 7.49 4.92 -23.64
N TYR A 147 6.65 3.96 -23.31
CA TYR A 147 5.23 4.20 -23.08
C TYR A 147 5.01 4.44 -21.59
N GLY A 148 4.91 5.69 -21.17
CA GLY A 148 4.72 6.06 -19.76
C GLY A 148 3.31 5.78 -19.23
N PHE A 149 3.17 5.34 -17.97
CA PHE A 149 1.92 4.81 -17.41
C PHE A 149 0.66 5.64 -17.75
N ASN A 150 -0.39 4.96 -18.19
CA ASN A 150 -1.70 5.57 -18.41
C ASN A 150 -2.79 4.77 -17.66
N SER A 151 -3.67 5.50 -16.96
CA SER A 151 -4.68 4.93 -16.05
C SER A 151 -5.78 4.12 -16.74
N ILE A 152 -6.00 4.33 -18.04
CA ILE A 152 -6.94 3.57 -18.86
C ILE A 152 -6.30 2.21 -19.20
N ARG A 153 -5.05 2.22 -19.69
CA ARG A 153 -4.32 0.99 -20.06
C ARG A 153 -3.69 0.24 -18.89
N LYS A 154 -3.51 0.90 -17.74
CA LYS A 154 -2.94 0.40 -16.49
C LYS A 154 -1.62 -0.39 -16.62
N ASN A 155 -0.80 0.00 -17.59
CA ASN A 155 0.53 -0.56 -17.80
C ASN A 155 1.50 0.53 -18.28
N MET A 156 2.78 0.21 -18.25
CA MET A 156 3.85 0.99 -18.86
C MET A 156 4.88 0.06 -19.48
N SER A 157 5.57 0.57 -20.49
CA SER A 157 6.50 -0.23 -21.29
C SER A 157 7.77 0.56 -21.61
N THR A 158 8.92 -0.11 -21.61
CA THR A 158 10.22 0.46 -21.93
C THR A 158 10.89 -0.45 -22.94
N VAL A 159 11.38 0.14 -24.02
CA VAL A 159 12.06 -0.56 -25.11
C VAL A 159 13.55 -0.26 -25.05
N ILE A 160 14.36 -1.31 -24.95
CA ILE A 160 15.82 -1.23 -24.90
C ILE A 160 16.43 -2.01 -26.07
N ARG A 161 17.63 -1.60 -26.48
CA ARG A 161 18.49 -2.39 -27.37
C ARG A 161 19.52 -3.13 -26.54
N ARG A 162 19.56 -4.46 -26.66
CA ARG A 162 20.50 -5.34 -25.95
C ARG A 162 21.84 -5.44 -26.69
N PRO A 163 22.92 -5.89 -26.03
CA PRO A 163 24.24 -6.02 -26.65
C PRO A 163 24.30 -6.98 -27.84
N ASP A 164 23.42 -7.99 -27.87
CA ASP A 164 23.24 -8.94 -28.99
C ASP A 164 22.47 -8.36 -30.18
N SER A 165 22.24 -7.04 -30.19
CA SER A 165 21.41 -6.28 -31.12
C SER A 165 19.90 -6.55 -31.05
N THR A 166 19.43 -7.49 -30.22
CA THR A 166 17.99 -7.70 -30.04
C THR A 166 17.35 -6.47 -29.41
N ILE A 167 16.12 -6.15 -29.85
CA ILE A 167 15.35 -5.07 -29.25
C ILE A 167 14.32 -5.72 -28.33
N ARG A 168 14.42 -5.44 -27.04
CA ARG A 168 13.53 -5.99 -26.03
C ARG A 168 12.64 -4.90 -25.46
N MET A 169 11.35 -5.15 -25.46
CA MET A 169 10.38 -4.36 -24.70
C MET A 169 10.05 -5.09 -23.41
N TYR A 170 10.19 -4.39 -22.29
CA TYR A 170 9.58 -4.79 -21.03
C TYR A 170 8.26 -4.07 -20.84
N THR A 171 7.30 -4.74 -20.21
CA THR A 171 6.00 -4.18 -19.84
C THR A 171 5.67 -4.59 -18.41
N LYS A 172 5.28 -3.62 -17.58
CA LYS A 172 4.70 -3.88 -16.26
C LYS A 172 3.35 -3.20 -16.09
N GLY A 173 2.46 -3.81 -15.33
CA GLY A 173 1.13 -3.25 -15.10
C GLY A 173 0.24 -4.15 -14.26
N ALA A 174 -1.04 -3.78 -14.17
CA ALA A 174 -2.03 -4.60 -13.50
C ALA A 174 -2.05 -6.02 -14.10
N SER A 175 -2.01 -7.03 -13.22
CA SER A 175 -1.72 -8.40 -13.62
C SER A 175 -2.74 -8.95 -14.61
N GLU A 176 -4.02 -8.72 -14.34
CA GLU A 176 -5.13 -9.13 -15.19
C GLU A 176 -5.13 -8.49 -16.58
N ILE A 177 -4.46 -7.34 -16.76
CA ILE A 177 -4.36 -6.63 -18.03
C ILE A 177 -3.15 -7.09 -18.83
N VAL A 178 -1.99 -7.21 -18.19
CA VAL A 178 -0.76 -7.63 -18.88
C VAL A 178 -0.82 -9.12 -19.23
N LEU A 179 -1.35 -9.97 -18.34
CA LEU A 179 -1.49 -11.40 -18.59
C LEU A 179 -2.40 -11.70 -19.79
N LYS A 180 -3.45 -10.90 -20.03
CA LYS A 180 -4.32 -11.04 -21.23
C LYS A 180 -3.58 -10.84 -22.55
N LYS A 181 -2.49 -10.07 -22.52
CA LYS A 181 -1.62 -9.77 -23.66
C LYS A 181 -0.48 -10.79 -23.82
N CYS A 182 -0.34 -11.74 -22.88
CA CYS A 182 0.69 -12.77 -22.94
C CYS A 182 0.22 -13.94 -23.82
N LYS A 183 1.15 -14.48 -24.62
CA LYS A 183 0.95 -15.71 -25.43
C LYS A 183 1.90 -16.83 -25.04
N THR A 184 2.92 -16.49 -24.26
CA THR A 184 3.90 -17.42 -23.71
C THR A 184 4.21 -17.05 -22.25
N ILE A 185 4.82 -17.97 -21.51
CA ILE A 185 5.23 -17.80 -20.12
C ILE A 185 6.54 -18.54 -19.85
N LEU A 186 7.34 -18.08 -18.89
CA LEU A 186 8.54 -18.79 -18.44
C LEU A 186 8.17 -19.94 -17.50
N ASN A 187 8.63 -21.15 -17.82
CA ASN A 187 8.47 -22.33 -16.97
C ASN A 187 9.53 -22.37 -15.83
N ARG A 188 9.50 -23.43 -15.02
CA ARG A 188 10.46 -23.64 -13.90
C ARG A 188 11.93 -23.70 -14.32
N ASN A 189 12.23 -24.05 -15.57
CA ASN A 189 13.58 -24.13 -16.13
C ASN A 189 14.02 -22.81 -16.81
N GLY A 190 13.13 -21.81 -16.87
CA GLY A 190 13.36 -20.56 -17.59
C GLY A 190 13.19 -20.68 -19.09
N GLU A 191 12.51 -21.73 -19.56
CA GLU A 191 12.17 -21.93 -20.97
C GLU A 191 10.82 -21.27 -21.28
N ILE A 192 10.67 -20.79 -22.52
CA ILE A 192 9.45 -20.16 -22.99
C ILE A 192 8.48 -21.26 -23.42
N ILE A 193 7.34 -21.37 -22.75
CA ILE A 193 6.26 -22.30 -23.12
C ILE A 193 5.01 -21.54 -23.59
N PRO A 194 4.16 -22.14 -24.43
CA PRO A 194 2.87 -21.55 -24.80
C PRO A 194 2.01 -21.24 -23.58
N PHE A 195 1.32 -20.10 -23.61
CA PHE A 195 0.40 -19.66 -22.56
C PHE A 195 -1.00 -19.55 -23.15
N SER A 196 -1.81 -20.58 -22.90
CA SER A 196 -3.17 -20.67 -23.41
C SER A 196 -4.15 -19.84 -22.59
N THR A 197 -5.38 -19.67 -23.08
CA THR A 197 -6.46 -19.04 -22.31
C THR A 197 -6.80 -19.83 -21.04
N VAL A 198 -6.66 -21.15 -21.07
CA VAL A 198 -6.88 -22.02 -19.90
C VAL A 198 -5.79 -21.79 -18.85
N ASP A 199 -4.54 -21.62 -19.27
CA ASP A 199 -3.44 -21.28 -18.36
C ASP A 199 -3.62 -19.90 -17.74
N TYR A 200 -4.10 -18.93 -18.53
CA TYR A 200 -4.47 -17.61 -18.06
C TYR A 200 -5.53 -17.69 -16.95
N ASP A 201 -6.66 -18.36 -17.20
CA ASP A 201 -7.75 -18.46 -16.23
C ASP A 201 -7.28 -19.15 -14.95
N ARG A 202 -6.51 -20.24 -15.08
CA ARG A 202 -5.92 -20.96 -13.95
C ARG A 202 -4.98 -20.06 -13.12
N LEU A 203 -4.08 -19.33 -13.77
CA LEU A 203 -3.11 -18.47 -13.08
C LEU A 203 -3.82 -17.32 -12.35
N VAL A 204 -4.81 -16.69 -13.00
CA VAL A 204 -5.59 -15.61 -12.41
C VAL A 204 -6.36 -16.10 -11.19
N GLN A 205 -7.13 -17.17 -11.32
CA GLN A 205 -7.94 -17.70 -10.21
C GLN A 205 -7.09 -18.22 -9.05
N THR A 206 -5.99 -18.91 -9.36
CA THR A 206 -5.18 -19.56 -8.32
C THR A 206 -4.28 -18.57 -7.59
N PHE A 207 -3.64 -17.64 -8.31
CA PHE A 207 -2.58 -16.81 -7.76
C PHE A 207 -2.95 -15.33 -7.68
N VAL A 208 -3.47 -14.73 -8.75
CA VAL A 208 -3.80 -13.29 -8.77
C VAL A 208 -4.95 -12.99 -7.82
N GLU A 209 -6.03 -13.77 -7.87
CA GLU A 209 -7.17 -13.62 -6.97
C GLU A 209 -6.78 -13.93 -5.52
N SER A 210 -5.94 -14.96 -5.27
CA SER A 210 -5.41 -15.24 -3.94
C SER A 210 -4.61 -14.06 -3.39
N MET A 211 -3.71 -13.45 -4.17
CA MET A 211 -2.96 -12.27 -3.77
C MET A 211 -3.89 -11.07 -3.52
N ALA A 212 -4.93 -10.88 -4.34
CA ALA A 212 -5.89 -9.81 -4.17
C ALA A 212 -6.76 -9.98 -2.91
N LEU A 213 -7.12 -11.21 -2.56
CA LEU A 213 -7.82 -11.54 -1.31
C LEU A 213 -6.95 -11.27 -0.09
N ASP A 214 -5.64 -11.54 -0.19
CA ASP A 214 -4.64 -11.16 0.82
C ASP A 214 -4.44 -9.63 0.92
N GLY A 215 -5.12 -8.84 0.06
CA GLY A 215 -5.06 -7.38 0.06
C GLY A 215 -3.87 -6.80 -0.69
N LEU A 216 -3.18 -7.62 -1.50
CA LEU A 216 -1.99 -7.23 -2.24
C LEU A 216 -2.34 -6.54 -3.56
N ARG A 217 -1.50 -5.61 -3.98
CA ARG A 217 -1.50 -5.05 -5.33
C ARG A 217 -0.68 -5.97 -6.24
N THR A 218 -1.35 -6.59 -7.21
CA THR A 218 -0.73 -7.55 -8.14
C THR A 218 -0.20 -6.86 -9.40
N ILE A 219 1.12 -6.89 -9.61
CA ILE A 219 1.79 -6.35 -10.80
C ILE A 219 2.44 -7.47 -11.59
N CYS A 220 2.11 -7.58 -12.87
CA CYS A 220 2.77 -8.54 -13.77
C CYS A 220 3.91 -7.84 -14.52
N LEU A 221 5.04 -8.53 -14.64
CA LEU A 221 6.15 -8.19 -15.52
C LEU A 221 6.16 -9.15 -16.71
N ALA A 222 6.28 -8.60 -17.91
CA ALA A 222 6.37 -9.36 -19.15
C ALA A 222 7.36 -8.70 -20.11
N TYR A 223 7.78 -9.43 -21.13
CA TYR A 223 8.63 -8.88 -22.19
C TYR A 223 8.24 -9.38 -23.58
N ARG A 224 8.77 -8.72 -24.61
CA ARG A 224 8.74 -9.18 -25.99
C ARG A 224 10.02 -8.77 -26.70
N ASP A 225 10.55 -9.69 -27.51
CA ASP A 225 11.74 -9.45 -28.32
C ASP A 225 11.34 -9.17 -29.78
N PHE A 226 12.06 -8.24 -30.39
CA PHE A 226 11.95 -7.83 -31.77
C PHE A 226 13.31 -7.99 -32.45
N LEU A 227 13.28 -8.54 -33.67
CA LEU A 227 14.48 -8.65 -34.50
C LEU A 227 14.78 -7.28 -35.15
N PRO A 228 16.07 -6.90 -35.29
CA PRO A 228 16.46 -5.62 -35.89
C PRO A 228 15.86 -5.36 -37.27
N ASP A 229 15.65 -6.41 -38.07
CA ASP A 229 15.18 -6.32 -39.45
C ASP A 229 13.66 -6.18 -39.56
N LYS A 230 12.92 -6.35 -38.46
CA LYS A 230 11.46 -6.30 -38.42
C LYS A 230 10.98 -5.52 -37.21
N LEU A 231 11.20 -4.20 -37.25
CA LEU A 231 10.75 -3.29 -36.22
C LEU A 231 9.27 -2.93 -36.41
N PRO A 232 8.49 -2.87 -35.32
CA PRO A 232 7.13 -2.37 -35.38
C PRO A 232 7.10 -0.84 -35.49
N ASP A 233 5.94 -0.27 -35.80
CA ASP A 233 5.71 1.16 -35.59
C ASP A 233 5.54 1.43 -34.10
N TRP A 234 6.52 2.12 -33.50
CA TRP A 234 6.48 2.46 -32.08
C TRP A 234 5.36 3.45 -31.74
N ASN A 235 4.71 4.09 -32.70
CA ASN A 235 3.54 4.92 -32.42
C ASN A 235 2.26 4.09 -32.23
N ASP A 236 2.23 2.85 -32.74
CA ASP A 236 1.11 1.92 -32.53
C ASP A 236 1.37 1.02 -31.31
N GLU A 237 1.17 1.61 -30.13
CA GLU A 237 1.34 0.89 -28.86
C GLU A 237 0.52 -0.41 -28.80
N THR A 238 -0.65 -0.46 -29.43
CA THR A 238 -1.57 -1.61 -29.29
C THR A 238 -1.00 -2.86 -29.95
N SER A 239 -0.39 -2.73 -31.12
CA SER A 239 0.26 -3.86 -31.81
C SER A 239 1.61 -4.25 -31.19
N VAL A 240 2.31 -3.28 -30.60
CA VAL A 240 3.60 -3.49 -29.93
C VAL A 240 3.40 -4.21 -28.60
N VAL A 241 2.48 -3.73 -27.76
CA VAL A 241 2.17 -4.27 -26.42
C VAL A 241 1.11 -5.36 -26.51
N ASP A 242 1.43 -6.39 -27.30
CA ASP A 242 0.71 -7.65 -27.46
C ASP A 242 1.71 -8.80 -27.68
N GLN A 243 1.26 -10.05 -27.63
CA GLN A 243 2.11 -11.24 -27.82
C GLN A 243 3.31 -11.30 -26.85
N LEU A 244 3.06 -10.96 -25.60
CA LEU A 244 4.07 -10.88 -24.57
C LEU A 244 4.44 -12.28 -24.02
N THR A 245 5.64 -12.39 -23.46
CA THR A 245 6.07 -13.50 -22.61
C THR A 245 5.93 -13.07 -21.15
N CYS A 246 5.07 -13.75 -20.38
CA CYS A 246 4.94 -13.51 -18.94
C CYS A 246 6.21 -13.98 -18.21
N ILE A 247 6.77 -13.11 -17.36
CA ILE A 247 7.96 -13.42 -16.55
C ILE A 247 7.51 -13.80 -15.14
N CYS A 248 6.83 -12.87 -14.45
CA CYS A 248 6.40 -13.06 -13.08
C CYS A 248 5.22 -12.16 -12.72
N VAL A 249 4.53 -12.51 -11.63
CA VAL A 249 3.52 -11.67 -10.97
C VAL A 249 3.95 -11.39 -9.55
N CYS A 250 4.09 -10.11 -9.21
CA CYS A 250 4.48 -9.64 -7.88
C CYS A 250 3.26 -9.15 -7.11
N GLY A 251 3.07 -9.66 -5.89
CA GLY A 251 2.13 -9.16 -4.90
C GLY A 251 2.82 -8.14 -4.00
N ILE A 252 2.37 -6.89 -4.06
CA ILE A 252 2.98 -5.75 -3.39
C ILE A 252 2.04 -5.24 -2.30
N GLU A 253 2.56 -4.94 -1.12
CA GLU A 253 1.79 -4.27 -0.07
C GLU A 253 2.61 -3.17 0.63
N ASP A 254 1.89 -2.34 1.37
CA ASP A 254 2.47 -1.38 2.32
C ASP A 254 2.43 -2.06 3.71
N PRO A 255 3.56 -2.60 4.20
CA PRO A 255 3.58 -3.46 5.37
C PRO A 255 3.22 -2.69 6.64
N VAL A 256 2.66 -3.41 7.60
CA VAL A 256 2.34 -2.89 8.94
C VAL A 256 3.63 -2.57 9.68
N ARG A 257 3.66 -1.47 10.42
CA ARG A 257 4.83 -1.15 11.27
C ARG A 257 4.95 -2.19 12.39
N PRO A 258 6.17 -2.67 12.72
CA PRO A 258 6.34 -3.75 13.70
C PRO A 258 5.74 -3.48 15.09
N ASP A 259 5.70 -2.21 15.51
CA ASP A 259 5.22 -1.75 16.82
C ASP A 259 3.69 -1.56 16.89
N VAL A 260 3.01 -1.50 15.75
CA VAL A 260 1.56 -1.19 15.66
C VAL A 260 0.67 -2.27 16.30
N PRO A 261 0.86 -3.59 16.07
CA PRO A 261 0.02 -4.60 16.70
C PRO A 261 0.04 -4.52 18.23
N ASP A 262 1.23 -4.35 18.81
CA ASP A 262 1.40 -4.21 20.27
C ASP A 262 0.75 -2.93 20.80
N ALA A 263 0.88 -1.82 20.07
CA ALA A 263 0.24 -0.55 20.44
C ALA A 263 -1.30 -0.66 20.42
N ILE A 264 -1.86 -1.33 19.41
CA ILE A 264 -3.31 -1.55 19.29
C ILE A 264 -3.81 -2.46 20.42
N ALA A 265 -3.07 -3.52 20.75
CA ALA A 265 -3.40 -4.38 21.88
C ALA A 265 -3.45 -3.59 23.21
N LYS A 266 -2.49 -2.70 23.45
CA LYS A 266 -2.49 -1.80 24.63
C LYS A 266 -3.71 -0.88 24.65
N CYS A 267 -4.07 -0.26 23.53
CA CYS A 267 -5.28 0.56 23.43
C CYS A 267 -6.54 -0.23 23.77
N ARG A 268 -6.69 -1.44 23.21
CA ARG A 268 -7.84 -2.31 23.47
C ARG A 268 -7.92 -2.74 24.94
N ASN A 269 -6.79 -3.08 25.56
CA ASN A 269 -6.72 -3.43 26.98
C ASN A 269 -7.10 -2.25 27.89
N ALA A 270 -6.90 -1.01 27.43
CA ALA A 270 -7.34 0.21 28.12
C ALA A 270 -8.82 0.55 27.88
N GLY A 271 -9.57 -0.29 27.15
CA GLY A 271 -10.98 -0.04 26.81
C GLY A 271 -11.19 0.92 25.63
N ILE A 272 -10.12 1.31 24.93
CA ILE A 272 -10.19 2.23 23.80
C ILE A 272 -10.60 1.46 22.54
N THR A 273 -11.65 1.93 21.87
CA THR A 273 -12.06 1.36 20.60
C THR A 273 -11.22 1.89 19.45
N VAL A 274 -10.44 1.01 18.82
CA VAL A 274 -9.59 1.33 17.67
C VAL A 274 -10.36 1.13 16.37
N ARG A 275 -10.30 2.10 15.46
CA ARG A 275 -10.93 2.08 14.14
C ARG A 275 -9.93 2.46 13.05
N MET A 276 -9.97 1.77 11.91
CA MET A 276 -9.24 2.16 10.70
C MET A 276 -10.17 2.88 9.73
N VAL A 277 -9.75 4.04 9.23
CA VAL A 277 -10.51 4.84 8.27
C VAL A 277 -9.59 5.22 7.10
N THR A 278 -9.76 4.55 5.96
CA THR A 278 -8.84 4.64 4.82
C THR A 278 -9.56 4.84 3.48
N GLY A 279 -8.84 5.42 2.51
CA GLY A 279 -9.27 5.51 1.12
C GLY A 279 -9.02 4.23 0.31
N ASP A 280 -8.31 3.26 0.87
CA ASP A 280 -7.99 2.00 0.19
C ASP A 280 -9.22 1.10 -0.03
N ASN A 281 -9.07 0.08 -0.87
CA ASN A 281 -10.14 -0.89 -1.10
C ASN A 281 -10.44 -1.70 0.18
N ILE A 282 -11.62 -2.34 0.20
CA ILE A 282 -12.07 -3.09 1.37
C ILE A 282 -11.20 -4.31 1.71
N ASN A 283 -10.63 -4.99 0.71
CA ASN A 283 -9.82 -6.19 0.93
C ASN A 283 -8.46 -5.85 1.57
N THR A 284 -7.75 -4.84 1.06
CA THR A 284 -6.51 -4.32 1.65
C THR A 284 -6.78 -3.78 3.05
N ALA A 285 -7.83 -2.98 3.24
CA ALA A 285 -8.19 -2.46 4.56
C ALA A 285 -8.47 -3.59 5.57
N ARG A 286 -9.20 -4.63 5.15
CA ARG A 286 -9.48 -5.81 5.99
C ARG A 286 -8.21 -6.60 6.32
N SER A 287 -7.36 -6.86 5.33
CA SER A 287 -6.08 -7.57 5.51
C SER A 287 -5.17 -6.84 6.51
N ILE A 288 -4.99 -5.52 6.33
CA ILE A 288 -4.20 -4.70 7.26
C ILE A 288 -4.85 -4.66 8.64
N ALA A 289 -6.17 -4.54 8.73
CA ALA A 289 -6.87 -4.51 10.02
C ALA A 289 -6.72 -5.83 10.81
N LEU A 290 -6.68 -6.98 10.12
CA LEU A 290 -6.36 -8.28 10.72
C LEU A 290 -4.92 -8.33 11.22
N LYS A 291 -3.95 -7.94 10.37
CA LYS A 291 -2.52 -7.89 10.73
C LYS A 291 -2.24 -6.97 11.92
N CYS A 292 -2.94 -5.84 12.00
CA CYS A 292 -2.85 -4.89 13.09
C CYS A 292 -3.59 -5.32 14.37
N GLY A 293 -4.45 -6.36 14.33
CA GLY A 293 -5.30 -6.74 15.46
C GLY A 293 -6.45 -5.78 15.75
N ILE A 294 -6.86 -4.96 14.78
CA ILE A 294 -8.04 -4.06 14.90
C ILE A 294 -9.33 -4.88 14.84
N ILE A 295 -9.35 -5.90 13.99
CA ILE A 295 -10.43 -6.87 13.86
C ILE A 295 -9.89 -8.28 14.09
N SER A 296 -10.77 -9.21 14.42
CA SER A 296 -10.45 -10.63 14.56
C SER A 296 -11.49 -11.48 13.83
N HIS A 297 -11.13 -12.67 13.37
CA HIS A 297 -12.05 -13.53 12.61
C HIS A 297 -13.34 -13.89 13.38
N ASN A 298 -13.31 -13.85 14.71
CA ASN A 298 -14.42 -14.22 15.59
C ASN A 298 -15.13 -13.01 16.23
N ASP A 299 -14.77 -11.77 15.85
CA ASP A 299 -15.47 -10.61 16.39
C ASP A 299 -16.68 -10.22 15.53
N ASN A 300 -17.63 -9.49 16.13
CA ASN A 300 -18.77 -8.90 15.41
C ASN A 300 -18.39 -7.54 14.77
N ALA A 301 -17.13 -7.37 14.34
CA ALA A 301 -16.71 -6.10 13.75
C ALA A 301 -17.34 -5.91 12.38
N LEU A 302 -17.82 -4.69 12.18
CA LEU A 302 -18.36 -4.24 10.93
C LEU A 302 -17.27 -3.59 10.09
N VAL A 303 -17.10 -4.08 8.87
CA VAL A 303 -16.18 -3.57 7.84
C VAL A 303 -17.02 -3.07 6.67
N LEU A 304 -17.01 -1.76 6.42
CA LEU A 304 -17.81 -1.13 5.37
C LEU A 304 -16.97 -0.34 4.38
N GLU A 305 -17.47 -0.20 3.16
CA GLU A 305 -17.04 0.87 2.25
C GLU A 305 -17.78 2.17 2.56
N GLY A 306 -17.16 3.31 2.25
CA GLY A 306 -17.72 4.64 2.49
C GLY A 306 -19.10 4.87 1.86
N ALA A 307 -19.33 4.33 0.66
CA ALA A 307 -20.64 4.41 -0.01
C ALA A 307 -21.74 3.69 0.81
N GLU A 308 -21.44 2.48 1.30
CA GLU A 308 -22.37 1.70 2.09
C GLU A 308 -22.63 2.33 3.46
N PHE A 309 -21.58 2.82 4.11
CA PHE A 309 -21.72 3.55 5.36
C PHE A 309 -22.62 4.79 5.20
N ASN A 310 -22.38 5.62 4.19
CA ASN A 310 -23.22 6.79 3.91
C ASN A 310 -24.68 6.41 3.64
N ARG A 311 -24.92 5.30 2.92
CA ARG A 311 -26.28 4.80 2.67
C ARG A 311 -26.99 4.40 3.96
N ARG A 312 -26.30 3.74 4.89
CA ARG A 312 -26.89 3.23 6.14
C ARG A 312 -27.25 4.31 7.14
N ILE A 313 -26.53 5.43 7.14
CA ILE A 313 -26.71 6.49 8.15
C ILE A 313 -27.60 7.63 7.66
N ARG A 314 -28.02 7.63 6.39
CA ARG A 314 -28.80 8.71 5.79
C ARG A 314 -30.26 8.32 5.63
N SER A 315 -31.15 9.28 5.84
CA SER A 315 -32.58 9.11 5.61
C SER A 315 -32.87 8.82 4.14
N THR A 316 -33.80 7.90 3.87
CA THR A 316 -34.33 7.70 2.51
C THR A 316 -35.22 8.86 2.05
N LEU A 317 -35.70 9.70 2.97
CA LEU A 317 -36.64 10.79 2.67
C LEU A 317 -35.94 12.07 2.22
N ASN A 318 -34.83 12.44 2.86
CA ASN A 318 -34.14 13.72 2.60
C ASN A 318 -32.63 13.58 2.33
N GLY A 319 -32.05 12.37 2.44
CA GLY A 319 -30.62 12.13 2.24
C GLY A 319 -29.70 12.69 3.34
N GLU A 320 -30.26 13.25 4.41
CA GLU A 320 -29.49 13.79 5.54
C GLU A 320 -29.07 12.70 6.53
N VAL A 321 -28.00 12.95 7.27
CA VAL A 321 -27.50 12.02 8.28
C VAL A 321 -28.45 11.99 9.48
N GLU A 322 -28.96 10.82 9.83
CA GLU A 322 -29.82 10.60 10.99
C GLU A 322 -29.04 9.92 12.12
N GLN A 323 -29.00 10.54 13.30
CA GLN A 323 -28.25 10.01 14.45
C GLN A 323 -28.74 8.61 14.87
N ASN A 324 -30.05 8.35 14.83
CA ASN A 324 -30.62 7.04 15.19
C ASN A 324 -30.16 5.91 14.26
N LEU A 325 -29.91 6.21 12.98
CA LEU A 325 -29.38 5.25 12.02
C LEU A 325 -27.87 5.08 12.20
N PHE A 326 -27.16 6.20 12.40
CA PHE A 326 -25.74 6.21 12.73
C PHE A 326 -25.42 5.34 13.95
N ASP A 327 -26.22 5.49 15.02
CA ASP A 327 -26.09 4.79 16.30
C ASP A 327 -26.23 3.25 16.19
N LYS A 328 -26.87 2.76 15.13
CA LYS A 328 -26.93 1.32 14.83
C LYS A 328 -25.65 0.77 14.19
N VAL A 329 -24.82 1.64 13.61
CA VAL A 329 -23.67 1.26 12.77
C VAL A 329 -22.34 1.47 13.49
N TRP A 330 -22.10 2.67 14.03
CA TRP A 330 -20.78 3.05 14.53
C TRP A 330 -20.23 2.21 15.70
N PRO A 331 -21.04 1.62 16.63
CA PRO A 331 -20.50 0.85 17.75
C PRO A 331 -19.72 -0.38 17.31
N HIS A 332 -20.19 -1.03 16.24
CA HIS A 332 -19.57 -2.23 15.66
C HIS A 332 -18.59 -1.91 14.53
N LEU A 333 -18.66 -0.71 13.93
CA LEU A 333 -17.74 -0.29 12.87
C LEU A 333 -16.30 -0.26 13.38
N ARG A 334 -15.42 -1.06 12.75
CA ARG A 334 -13.97 -1.07 13.00
C ARG A 334 -13.14 -0.66 11.80
N VAL A 335 -13.65 -0.91 10.59
CA VAL A 335 -12.95 -0.55 9.35
C VAL A 335 -13.89 0.16 8.41
N LEU A 336 -13.48 1.34 7.96
CA LEU A 336 -14.16 2.12 6.93
C LEU A 336 -13.20 2.33 5.74
N ALA A 337 -13.42 1.56 4.67
CA ALA A 337 -12.64 1.56 3.44
C ALA A 337 -13.25 2.51 2.39
N ARG A 338 -12.49 2.87 1.34
CA ARG A 338 -12.89 3.84 0.29
C ARG A 338 -13.54 5.11 0.86
N SER A 339 -13.04 5.59 2.00
CA SER A 339 -13.62 6.74 2.69
C SER A 339 -13.16 8.05 2.07
N SER A 340 -14.10 8.92 1.71
CA SER A 340 -13.81 10.31 1.35
C SER A 340 -13.51 11.17 2.59
N PRO A 341 -12.84 12.34 2.43
CA PRO A 341 -12.63 13.29 3.52
C PRO A 341 -13.92 13.66 4.26
N GLN A 342 -15.01 13.88 3.52
CA GLN A 342 -16.34 14.17 4.08
C GLN A 342 -16.89 12.99 4.87
N THR A 343 -16.66 11.76 4.42
CA THR A 343 -17.11 10.57 5.15
C THR A 343 -16.35 10.41 6.47
N LYS A 344 -15.03 10.67 6.48
CA LYS A 344 -14.23 10.68 7.73
C LYS A 344 -14.78 11.71 8.72
N TYR A 345 -15.08 12.91 8.22
CA TYR A 345 -15.69 13.98 9.00
C TYR A 345 -17.04 13.58 9.62
N VAL A 346 -17.94 13.01 8.81
CA VAL A 346 -19.27 12.56 9.27
C VAL A 346 -19.15 11.47 10.33
N LEU A 347 -18.23 10.52 10.16
CA LEU A 347 -17.97 9.49 11.15
C LEU A 347 -17.55 10.10 12.50
N VAL A 348 -16.54 10.98 12.51
CA VAL A 348 -16.02 11.59 13.74
C VAL A 348 -17.10 12.43 14.42
N ARG A 349 -17.79 13.30 13.68
CA ARG A 349 -18.87 14.13 14.20
C ARG A 349 -20.01 13.28 14.78
N GLY A 350 -20.39 12.21 14.09
CA GLY A 350 -21.49 11.34 14.54
C GLY A 350 -21.16 10.57 15.81
N ILE A 351 -19.91 10.14 16.00
CA ILE A 351 -19.48 9.49 17.25
C ILE A 351 -19.53 10.49 18.40
N MET A 352 -18.99 11.69 18.22
CA MET A 352 -19.01 12.75 19.24
C MET A 352 -20.44 13.18 19.64
N ALA A 353 -21.40 13.08 18.72
CA ALA A 353 -22.80 13.41 18.95
C ALA A 353 -23.63 12.23 19.52
N SER A 354 -23.08 11.02 19.52
CA SER A 354 -23.79 9.81 19.97
C SER A 354 -24.07 9.85 21.46
N LYS A 355 -25.25 9.32 21.83
CA LYS A 355 -25.73 9.25 23.22
C LYS A 355 -26.07 7.81 23.66
N ILE A 356 -25.55 6.81 22.95
CA ILE A 356 -25.76 5.40 23.30
C ILE A 356 -25.16 5.11 24.68
N ASN A 357 -23.97 5.65 24.95
CA ASN A 357 -23.31 5.53 26.23
C ASN A 357 -23.69 6.71 27.15
N PRO A 358 -23.80 6.49 28.48
CA PRO A 358 -24.14 7.56 29.43
C PRO A 358 -23.06 8.64 29.50
N THR A 359 -21.81 8.28 29.21
CA THR A 359 -20.67 9.18 29.09
C THR A 359 -20.46 9.57 27.64
N ARG A 360 -20.07 10.82 27.39
CA ARG A 360 -19.70 11.30 26.06
C ARG A 360 -18.50 10.51 25.53
N GLU A 361 -18.55 10.17 24.25
CA GLU A 361 -17.40 9.66 23.52
C GLU A 361 -16.36 10.76 23.28
N VAL A 362 -15.10 10.48 23.59
CA VAL A 362 -13.97 11.37 23.34
C VAL A 362 -13.17 10.77 22.19
N VAL A 363 -13.17 11.47 21.05
CA VAL A 363 -12.66 10.96 19.78
C VAL A 363 -11.29 11.52 19.48
N ALA A 364 -10.31 10.63 19.38
CA ALA A 364 -9.01 10.97 18.80
C ALA A 364 -8.95 10.57 17.33
N VAL A 365 -8.31 11.41 16.51
CA VAL A 365 -8.09 11.13 15.08
C VAL A 365 -6.61 11.26 14.77
N THR A 366 -6.07 10.32 14.01
CA THR A 366 -4.72 10.43 13.46
C THR A 366 -4.80 10.62 11.95
N GLY A 367 -3.94 11.47 11.39
CA GLY A 367 -3.85 11.66 9.95
C GLY A 367 -2.48 12.14 9.50
N SER A 368 -2.17 11.88 8.24
CA SER A 368 -0.92 12.32 7.59
C SER A 368 -1.16 13.11 6.31
N GLY A 369 -2.39 13.18 5.82
CA GLY A 369 -2.74 13.83 4.56
C GLY A 369 -3.70 15.00 4.71
N THR A 370 -3.81 15.80 3.64
CA THR A 370 -4.83 16.86 3.50
C THR A 370 -6.26 16.29 3.56
N ASN A 371 -6.45 15.03 3.18
CA ASN A 371 -7.71 14.30 3.25
C ASN A 371 -8.23 14.12 4.68
N ASP A 372 -7.36 14.18 5.69
CA ASP A 372 -7.73 14.01 7.10
C ASP A 372 -8.01 15.34 7.80
N ALA A 373 -7.66 16.46 7.16
CA ALA A 373 -7.74 17.79 7.78
C ALA A 373 -9.13 18.14 8.35
N PRO A 374 -10.27 17.86 7.65
CA PRO A 374 -11.58 18.12 8.22
C PRO A 374 -11.86 17.32 9.49
N ALA A 375 -11.46 16.03 9.52
CA ALA A 375 -11.68 15.15 10.65
C ALA A 375 -10.77 15.49 11.83
N LEU A 376 -9.48 15.79 11.56
CA LEU A 376 -8.53 16.25 12.56
C LEU A 376 -8.99 17.55 13.24
N LYS A 377 -9.59 18.48 12.48
CA LYS A 377 -10.02 19.77 13.02
C LYS A 377 -11.17 19.68 14.02
N ILE A 378 -12.03 18.66 13.92
CA ILE A 378 -13.21 18.51 14.80
C ILE A 378 -13.01 17.53 15.95
N ALA A 379 -12.00 16.65 15.86
CA ALA A 379 -11.73 15.66 16.89
C ALA A 379 -11.40 16.33 18.23
N ASP A 380 -11.70 15.65 19.34
CA ASP A 380 -11.33 16.12 20.69
C ASP A 380 -9.80 16.14 20.85
N VAL A 381 -9.11 15.17 20.23
CA VAL A 381 -7.64 15.14 20.13
C VAL A 381 -7.21 14.78 18.71
N ALA A 382 -6.29 15.55 18.14
CA ALA A 382 -5.79 15.34 16.79
C ALA A 382 -4.29 15.02 16.79
N PHE A 383 -3.92 13.91 16.16
CA PHE A 383 -2.54 13.52 15.92
C PHE A 383 -2.19 13.71 14.45
N ALA A 384 -1.27 14.64 14.19
CA ALA A 384 -0.73 14.86 12.85
C ALA A 384 0.69 14.28 12.76
N MET A 385 0.92 13.41 11.79
CA MET A 385 2.29 12.96 11.51
C MET A 385 3.05 14.03 10.76
N ILE A 386 4.12 14.53 11.37
CA ILE A 386 5.05 15.46 10.74
C ILE A 386 6.31 14.67 10.42
N VAL A 387 6.61 14.49 9.14
CA VAL A 387 7.97 14.13 8.74
C VAL A 387 8.84 15.34 9.06
N LYS A 388 9.85 15.17 9.92
CA LYS A 388 10.84 16.22 10.19
C LYS A 388 11.49 16.61 8.87
N PHE A 389 11.04 17.70 8.27
CA PHE A 389 11.83 18.40 7.27
C PHE A 389 12.91 19.16 8.03
N LEU A 390 14.13 18.62 8.02
CA LEU A 390 15.31 19.44 8.27
C LEU A 390 15.48 20.28 6.98
N ILE A 391 15.00 21.51 6.98
CA ILE A 391 15.52 22.51 6.05
C ILE A 391 16.88 22.88 6.65
N ILE A 392 17.96 22.40 6.01
CA ILE A 392 19.34 22.75 6.37
C ILE A 392 19.62 24.17 5.87
#